data_AF-A0A7C3G3E4-F1
#
_entry.id   AF-A0A7C3G3E4-F1
#
_cell.length_a   1.000
_cell.length_b   1.000
_cell.length_c   1.000
_cell.angle_alpha   90.00
_cell.angle_beta   90.00
_cell.angle_gamma   90.00
#
_symmetry.space_group_name_H-M   'P 1'
#
loop_
_entity.id
_entity.type
_entity.pdbx_description
1 polymer ?
#
loop_
_entity_poly.entity_id
_entity_poly.type
_entity_poly.pdbx_seq_one_letter_code
_entity_poly.pdbx_strand_id
1 'polypeptide(L)'
;FYIGATSGNFFGSIIAPEHIPLFAALGFVSVVAATTNTPIASTIMAVELFGIDIAHYAALAAVISFLISGHRSIFSSQILAMRKSEMLSVKIGEEVEHINISLEEHEMDKIEKFRRKLHKKKK
;
A
#
# COMPACT_ATOMS: atom_id res chain seq x y z
N PHE A 1 7.85 -2.64 -11.50
CA PHE A 1 9.27 -2.97 -11.32
C PHE A 1 10.17 -1.74 -11.40
N TYR A 2 10.51 -1.25 -12.60
CA TYR A 2 11.47 -0.15 -12.78
C TYR A 2 11.17 1.10 -11.94
N ILE A 3 9.92 1.60 -11.98
CA ILE A 3 9.48 2.78 -11.21
C ILE A 3 9.73 2.61 -9.70
N GLY A 4 9.47 1.42 -9.17
CA GLY A 4 9.72 1.10 -7.76
C GLY A 4 11.21 1.04 -7.45
N ALA A 5 12.00 0.37 -8.30
CA ALA A 5 13.43 0.25 -8.09
C ALA A 5 14.15 1.62 -8.14
N THR A 6 13.79 2.49 -9.09
CA THR A 6 14.43 3.80 -9.24
C THR A 6 14.03 4.76 -8.12
N SER A 7 12.76 4.78 -7.70
CA SER A 7 12.32 5.57 -6.56
C SER A 7 12.94 5.09 -5.24
N GLY A 8 13.03 3.77 -5.04
CA GLY A 8 13.74 3.16 -3.92
C GLY A 8 15.22 3.52 -3.90
N ASN A 9 15.90 3.40 -5.04
CA ASN A 9 17.31 3.78 -5.20
C ASN A 9 17.54 5.25 -4.82
N PHE A 10 16.69 6.16 -5.33
CA PHE A 10 16.77 7.57 -4.99
C PHE A 10 16.55 7.81 -3.49
N PHE A 11 15.54 7.19 -2.88
CA PHE A 11 15.29 7.32 -1.46
C PHE A 11 16.44 6.79 -0.60
N GLY A 12 16.99 5.62 -0.97
CA GLY A 12 18.17 5.04 -0.34
C GLY A 12 19.39 5.95 -0.43
N SER A 13 19.62 6.61 -1.58
CA SER A 13 20.75 7.52 -1.73
C SER A 13 20.71 8.76 -0.82
N ILE A 14 19.55 9.09 -0.26
CA ILE A 14 19.39 10.23 0.66
C ILE A 14 19.49 9.77 2.12
N ILE A 15 18.89 8.63 2.46
CA ILE A 15 18.69 8.24 3.86
C ILE A 15 19.71 7.20 4.34
N ALA A 16 20.14 6.29 3.47
CA ALA A 16 21.09 5.22 3.81
C ALA A 16 21.90 4.83 2.55
N PRO A 17 22.87 5.68 2.13
CA PRO A 17 23.65 5.47 0.92
C PRO A 17 24.40 4.13 0.87
N GLU A 18 24.74 3.56 2.03
CA GLU A 18 25.38 2.25 2.18
C GLU A 18 24.44 1.06 1.87
N HIS A 19 23.13 1.29 1.80
CA HIS A 19 22.10 0.26 1.60
C HIS A 19 21.25 0.46 0.35
N ILE A 20 21.74 1.24 -0.62
CA ILE A 20 21.02 1.56 -1.87
C ILE A 20 20.38 0.33 -2.56
N PRO A 21 21.07 -0.82 -2.75
CA PRO A 21 20.46 -1.99 -3.39
C PRO A 21 19.25 -2.54 -2.64
N LEU A 22 19.29 -2.53 -1.30
CA LEU A 22 18.16 -2.94 -0.46
C LEU A 22 16.97 -2.01 -0.70
N PHE A 23 17.18 -0.69 -0.66
CA PHE A 23 16.09 0.27 -0.89
C PHE A 23 15.51 0.16 -2.30
N ALA A 24 16.33 -0.12 -3.32
CA ALA A 24 15.85 -0.39 -4.67
C ALA A 24 14.95 -1.65 -4.71
N ALA A 25 15.37 -2.74 -4.06
CA ALA A 25 14.57 -3.97 -3.96
C ALA A 25 13.24 -3.73 -3.19
N LEU A 26 13.28 -2.95 -2.10
CA LEU A 26 12.09 -2.59 -1.33
C LEU A 26 11.12 -1.70 -2.12
N GLY A 27 11.64 -0.74 -2.88
CA GLY A 27 10.82 0.07 -3.78
C GLY A 27 10.19 -0.76 -4.90
N PHE A 28 10.95 -1.68 -5.50
CA PHE A 28 10.47 -2.64 -6.48
C PHE A 28 9.28 -3.44 -5.94
N VAL A 29 9.42 -4.08 -4.77
CA VAL A 29 8.37 -4.96 -4.22
C VAL A 29 7.16 -4.16 -3.75
N SER A 30 7.36 -2.99 -3.15
CA SER A 30 6.28 -2.12 -2.67
C SER A 30 5.36 -1.70 -3.81
N VAL A 31 5.93 -1.18 -4.90
CA VAL A 31 5.14 -0.73 -6.04
C VAL A 31 4.37 -1.89 -6.66
N VAL A 32 4.98 -3.07 -6.79
CA VAL A 32 4.32 -4.25 -7.36
C VAL A 32 3.16 -4.71 -6.48
N ALA A 33 3.39 -4.84 -5.17
CA ALA A 33 2.36 -5.24 -4.21
C ALA A 33 1.17 -4.28 -4.23
N ALA A 34 1.44 -2.97 -4.28
CA ALA A 34 0.41 -1.93 -4.32
C ALA A 34 -0.38 -1.93 -5.63
N THR A 35 0.28 -2.00 -6.78
CA THR A 35 -0.38 -1.85 -8.10
C THR A 35 -1.08 -3.12 -8.53
N THR A 36 -0.58 -4.29 -8.17
CA THR A 36 -1.20 -5.57 -8.51
C THR A 36 -2.17 -6.07 -7.44
N ASN A 37 -2.13 -5.44 -6.25
CA ASN A 37 -2.93 -5.86 -5.11
C ASN A 37 -2.61 -7.31 -4.65
N THR A 38 -1.33 -7.71 -4.73
CA THR A 38 -0.85 -9.08 -4.40
C THR A 38 0.36 -9.10 -3.44
N PRO A 39 0.20 -8.74 -2.16
CA PRO A 39 1.33 -8.59 -1.22
C PRO A 39 2.07 -9.90 -0.96
N ILE A 40 1.35 -11.03 -0.88
CA ILE A 40 1.95 -12.36 -0.65
C ILE A 40 2.82 -12.76 -1.84
N ALA A 41 2.26 -12.75 -3.05
CA ALA A 41 2.99 -13.08 -4.28
C ALA A 41 4.19 -12.15 -4.49
N SER A 42 4.01 -10.85 -4.22
CA SER A 42 5.11 -9.88 -4.32
C SER A 42 6.24 -10.16 -3.33
N THR A 43 5.93 -10.60 -2.11
CA THR A 43 6.92 -10.98 -1.10
C THR A 43 7.70 -12.22 -1.54
N ILE A 44 7.02 -13.27 -2.02
CA ILE A 44 7.66 -14.48 -2.54
C ILE A 44 8.58 -14.14 -3.70
N MET A 45 8.09 -13.36 -4.67
CA MET A 45 8.89 -12.87 -5.79
C MET A 45 10.13 -12.10 -5.33
N ALA A 46 10.03 -11.25 -4.30
CA ALA A 46 11.19 -10.54 -3.78
C ALA A 46 12.24 -11.48 -3.17
N VAL A 47 11.80 -12.52 -2.45
CA VAL A 47 12.68 -13.55 -1.90
C VAL A 47 13.38 -14.34 -3.00
N GLU A 48 12.66 -14.70 -4.07
CA GLU A 48 13.24 -15.42 -5.22
C GLU A 48 14.28 -14.58 -5.98
N LEU A 49 14.05 -13.26 -6.10
CA LEU A 49 14.92 -12.36 -6.87
C LEU A 49 16.12 -11.82 -6.09
N PHE A 50 15.94 -11.56 -4.79
CA PHE A 50 16.92 -10.82 -3.98
C PHE A 50 17.43 -11.60 -2.76
N GLY A 51 16.92 -12.82 -2.53
CA GLY A 51 17.32 -13.69 -1.44
C GLY A 51 16.45 -13.57 -0.18
N ILE A 52 16.58 -14.58 0.69
CA ILE A 52 15.79 -14.72 1.91
C ILE A 52 16.12 -13.66 2.97
N ASP A 53 17.33 -13.10 2.95
CA ASP A 53 17.79 -12.13 3.94
C ASP A 53 16.95 -10.85 3.96
N ILE A 54 16.30 -10.50 2.84
CA ILE A 54 15.43 -9.33 2.77
C ILE A 54 13.96 -9.63 3.05
N ALA A 55 13.58 -10.90 3.24
CA ALA A 55 12.19 -11.37 3.25
C ALA A 55 11.30 -10.59 4.21
N HIS A 56 11.78 -10.37 5.44
CA HIS A 56 11.05 -9.62 6.47
C HIS A 56 10.82 -8.14 6.09
N TYR A 57 11.77 -7.50 5.41
CA TYR A 57 11.64 -6.11 4.98
C TYR A 57 10.70 -6.03 3.77
N ALA A 58 10.84 -6.96 2.83
CA ALA A 58 9.99 -7.06 1.66
C ALA A 58 8.53 -7.33 2.05
N ALA A 59 8.28 -8.23 3.01
CA ALA A 59 6.95 -8.55 3.51
C ALA A 59 6.27 -7.32 4.13
N LEU A 60 6.97 -6.61 5.01
CA LEU A 60 6.46 -5.39 5.64
C LEU A 60 6.18 -4.30 4.60
N ALA A 61 7.13 -4.06 3.70
CA ALA A 61 6.99 -3.06 2.65
C ALA A 61 5.81 -3.38 1.71
N ALA A 62 5.66 -4.65 1.30
CA ALA A 62 4.57 -5.13 0.48
C ALA A 62 3.20 -4.95 1.16
N VAL A 63 3.07 -5.35 2.43
CA VAL A 63 1.82 -5.23 3.19
C VAL A 63 1.44 -3.77 3.41
N ILE A 64 2.38 -2.92 3.84
CA ILE A 64 2.13 -1.49 4.06
C ILE A 64 1.68 -0.83 2.74
N SER A 65 2.40 -1.10 1.65
CA SER A 65 2.05 -0.53 0.34
C SER A 65 0.70 -1.03 -0.18
N PHE A 66 0.39 -2.33 0.02
CA PHE A 66 -0.92 -2.91 -0.27
C PHE A 66 -2.04 -2.24 0.53
N LEU A 67 -1.85 -1.96 1.82
CA LEU A 67 -2.87 -1.29 2.63
C LEU A 67 -3.11 0.15 2.15
N ILE A 68 -2.02 0.89 1.87
CA ILE A 68 -2.08 2.29 1.42
C ILE A 68 -2.72 2.43 0.03
N SER A 69 -2.50 1.47 -0.88
CA SER A 69 -3.08 1.54 -2.22
C SER A 69 -4.61 1.45 -2.23
N GLY A 70 -5.21 0.95 -1.14
CA GLY A 70 -6.64 0.72 -1.04
C GLY A 70 -7.09 -0.33 -2.05
N HIS A 71 -8.33 -0.27 -2.54
CA HIS A 71 -8.84 -1.28 -3.48
C HIS A 71 -8.50 -1.03 -4.95
N ARG A 72 -7.44 -0.27 -5.23
CA ARG A 72 -6.96 -0.01 -6.60
C ARG A 72 -6.05 -1.15 -7.07
N SER A 73 -6.18 -1.50 -8.34
CA SER A 73 -5.33 -2.48 -9.02
C SER A 73 -5.21 -2.14 -10.50
N ILE A 74 -4.12 -2.58 -11.13
CA ILE A 74 -3.96 -2.54 -12.59
C ILE A 74 -4.81 -3.61 -13.29
N PHE A 75 -5.30 -4.59 -12.54
CA PHE A 75 -6.19 -5.63 -13.02
C PHE A 75 -7.63 -5.21 -12.76
N SER A 76 -8.29 -4.63 -13.76
CA SER A 76 -9.65 -4.10 -13.61
C SER A 76 -10.67 -5.19 -13.27
N SER A 77 -10.49 -6.40 -13.83
CA SER A 77 -11.32 -7.58 -13.57
C SER A 77 -10.97 -8.35 -12.28
N GLN A 78 -10.03 -7.84 -11.47
CA GLN A 78 -9.71 -8.49 -10.19
C GLN A 78 -10.93 -8.44 -9.27
N ILE A 79 -11.37 -9.60 -8.79
CA ILE A 79 -12.48 -9.69 -7.84
C ILE A 79 -11.98 -9.36 -6.43
N LEU A 80 -12.63 -8.43 -5.75
CA LEU A 80 -12.33 -8.13 -4.36
C LEU A 80 -12.85 -9.21 -3.42
N ALA A 81 -11.95 -9.80 -2.64
CA ALA A 81 -12.30 -10.81 -1.63
C ALA A 81 -12.38 -10.24 -0.20
N MET A 82 -11.78 -9.08 0.08
CA MET A 82 -11.74 -8.52 1.44
C MET A 82 -11.68 -6.98 1.47
N ARG A 83 -12.10 -6.41 2.61
CA ARG A 83 -11.88 -5.00 2.95
C ARG A 83 -10.49 -4.84 3.59
N LYS A 84 -9.74 -3.81 3.16
CA LYS A 84 -8.41 -3.49 3.70
C LYS A 84 -8.45 -2.60 4.95
N SER A 85 -9.56 -1.94 5.19
CA SER A 85 -9.80 -1.05 6.33
C SER A 85 -11.29 -1.07 6.66
N GLU A 86 -11.63 -1.04 7.94
CA GLU A 86 -13.01 -0.92 8.42
C GLU A 86 -13.65 0.42 8.05
N MET A 87 -12.83 1.45 7.84
CA MET A 87 -13.33 2.79 7.47
C MET A 87 -13.92 2.84 6.06
N LEU A 88 -13.66 1.84 5.22
CA LEU A 88 -14.09 1.78 3.83
C LEU A 88 -15.32 0.89 3.68
N SER A 89 -16.42 1.49 3.20
CA SER A 89 -17.57 0.76 2.71
C SER A 89 -17.32 0.37 1.26
N VAL A 90 -17.12 -0.93 1.04
CA VAL A 90 -16.82 -1.53 -0.27
C VAL A 90 -17.59 -2.85 -0.37
N LYS A 91 -18.24 -3.07 -1.51
CA LYS A 91 -18.94 -4.32 -1.80
C LYS A 91 -17.92 -5.38 -2.24
N ILE A 92 -17.88 -6.49 -1.50
CA ILE A 92 -17.04 -7.65 -1.79
C ILE A 92 -17.68 -8.47 -2.91
N GLY A 93 -16.86 -9.11 -3.76
CA GLY A 93 -17.32 -9.95 -4.86
C GLY A 93 -17.52 -9.22 -6.18
N GLU A 94 -17.27 -7.91 -6.24
CA GLU A 94 -17.26 -7.14 -7.48
C GLU A 94 -15.82 -6.97 -8.01
N GLU A 95 -15.74 -6.77 -9.33
CA GLU A 95 -14.49 -6.43 -10.02
C GLU A 95 -14.01 -5.03 -9.64
N VAL A 96 -12.69 -4.84 -9.63
CA VAL A 96 -12.06 -3.57 -9.26
C VAL A 96 -12.58 -2.38 -10.08
N GLU A 97 -12.93 -2.60 -11.34
CA GLU A 97 -13.47 -1.58 -12.24
C GLU A 97 -14.79 -0.97 -11.75
N HIS A 98 -15.63 -1.75 -11.06
CA HIS A 98 -16.99 -1.36 -10.69
C HIS A 98 -17.12 -0.97 -9.21
N ILE A 99 -16.00 -0.90 -8.47
CA ILE A 99 -16.05 -0.57 -7.05
C ILE A 99 -16.45 0.89 -6.84
N ASN A 100 -17.49 1.09 -6.05
CA ASN A 100 -17.77 2.37 -5.41
C ASN A 100 -17.17 2.37 -3.99
N ILE A 101 -16.18 3.23 -3.75
CA ILE A 101 -15.53 3.39 -2.45
C ILE A 101 -16.20 4.54 -1.71
N SER A 102 -16.84 4.27 -0.58
CA SER A 102 -17.37 5.29 0.32
C SER A 102 -16.80 5.14 1.72
N LEU A 103 -16.79 6.24 2.49
CA LEU A 103 -16.40 6.20 3.91
C LEU A 103 -17.62 5.85 4.75
N GLU A 104 -17.46 5.00 5.76
CA GLU A 104 -18.56 4.69 6.68
C GLU A 104 -18.98 5.95 7.46
N GLU A 105 -20.30 6.19 7.55
CA GLU A 105 -20.87 7.40 8.15
C GLU A 105 -20.42 7.63 9.60
N HIS A 106 -20.25 6.54 10.37
CA HIS A 106 -19.80 6.62 11.76
C HIS A 106 -18.37 7.18 11.91
N GLU A 107 -17.50 6.90 10.94
CA GLU A 107 -16.13 7.44 10.95
C GLU A 107 -16.11 8.89 10.44
N MET A 108 -17.00 9.25 9.53
CA MET A 108 -17.18 10.65 9.10
C MET A 108 -17.53 11.56 10.28
N ASP A 109 -18.41 11.11 11.16
CA ASP A 109 -18.79 11.82 12.39
C ASP A 109 -17.61 12.04 13.35
N LYS A 110 -16.73 11.04 13.51
CA LYS A 110 -15.53 11.17 14.34
C LYS A 110 -14.54 12.17 13.75
N ILE A 111 -14.32 12.12 12.43
CA ILE A 111 -13.44 13.05 11.72
C ILE A 111 -13.97 14.48 11.85
N GLU A 112 -15.27 14.69 11.70
CA GLU A 112 -15.88 16.02 11.84
C GLU A 112 -15.76 16.55 13.28
N LYS A 113 -16.03 15.71 14.29
CA LYS A 113 -15.82 16.06 15.71
C LYS A 113 -14.38 16.44 15.99
N PHE A 114 -13.41 15.71 15.44
CA PHE A 114 -11.99 16.00 15.58
C PHE A 114 -11.61 17.33 14.91
N ARG A 115 -12.07 17.56 13.67
CA ARG A 115 -11.86 18.82 12.93
C ARG A 115 -12.44 20.03 13.68
N ARG A 116 -13.62 19.89 14.29
CA ARG A 116 -14.25 20.93 15.13
C ARG A 116 -13.43 21.23 16.39
N LYS A 117 -12.84 20.21 17.04
CA LYS A 117 -11.94 20.42 18.20
C LYS A 117 -10.65 21.17 17.81
N LEU A 118 -10.06 20.84 16.67
CA LEU A 118 -8.86 21.54 16.16
C LEU A 118 -9.15 23.01 15.83
N HIS A 119 -10.30 23.32 15.22
CA HIS A 119 -10.69 24.71 14.93
C HIS A 119 -10.98 25.53 16.20
N LYS A 120 -11.54 24.91 17.24
CA LYS A 120 -11.75 25.56 18.54
C LYS A 120 -10.45 25.87 19.29
N LYS A 121 -9.34 25.19 18.98
CA LYS A 121 -8.02 25.39 19.62
C LYS A 121 -7.15 26.44 18.92
N LYS A 122 -7.57 26.91 17.74
CA LYS A 122 -6.92 27.98 16.95
C LYS A 122 -7.56 29.37 17.16
N LYS A 123 -8.62 29.47 17.95
CA LYS A 123 -9.17 30.73 18.50
C LYS A 123 -8.75 30.85 19.95
#